data_AF-A0A0M3JIB1-F1
#
_entry.id   AF-A0A0M3JIB1-F1
#
_cell.length_a   1.000
_cell.length_b   1.000
_cell.length_c   1.000
_cell.angle_alpha   90.00
_cell.angle_beta   90.00
_cell.angle_gamma   90.00
#
_symmetry.space_group_name_H-M   'P 1'
#
loop_
_entity.id
_entity.type
_entity.pdbx_description
1 polymer ?
#
loop_
_entity_poly.entity_id
_entity_poly.type
_entity_poly.pdbx_seq_one_letter_code
_entity_poly.pdbx_strand_id
1 'polypeptide(L)'
;RGYPRRISGDWNGITGPVDAAVTDADGDTYIFKGDQYWLLDKRATIYEGYPRLIRDGLVDMPSNIDAAFIWRYDDQPYFVKSLFVHSKQNISEF
;
A
#
# COMPACT_ATOMS: atom_id res chain seq x y z
N ARG A 1 -17.43 -15.49 -10.38
CA ARG A 1 -17.50 -14.81 -9.06
C ARG A 1 -17.14 -13.34 -9.26
N GLY A 2 -17.88 -12.41 -8.65
CA GLY A 2 -17.76 -10.96 -8.86
C GLY A 2 -17.27 -10.20 -7.63
N TYR A 3 -17.34 -8.87 -7.68
CA TYR A 3 -16.92 -7.94 -6.63
C TYR A 3 -18.13 -7.35 -5.87
N PRO A 4 -17.96 -6.90 -4.61
CA PRO A 4 -16.73 -6.85 -3.82
C PRO A 4 -16.31 -8.22 -3.26
N ARG A 5 -15.00 -8.40 -3.03
CA ARG A 5 -14.43 -9.59 -2.37
C ARG A 5 -13.67 -9.19 -1.11
N ARG A 6 -13.60 -10.11 -0.15
CA ARG A 6 -12.81 -9.91 1.08
C ARG A 6 -11.33 -10.06 0.74
N ILE A 7 -10.50 -9.12 1.21
CA ILE A 7 -9.04 -9.19 1.08
C ILE A 7 -8.52 -10.55 1.55
N SER A 8 -8.93 -11.00 2.73
CA SER A 8 -8.52 -12.28 3.30
C SER A 8 -8.95 -13.51 2.48
N GLY A 9 -9.90 -13.37 1.56
CA GLY A 9 -10.34 -14.45 0.67
C GLY A 9 -9.51 -14.56 -0.61
N ASP A 10 -8.86 -13.47 -1.02
CA ASP A 10 -7.97 -13.44 -2.18
C ASP A 10 -6.50 -13.55 -1.76
N TRP A 11 -6.12 -12.92 -0.64
CA TRP A 11 -4.75 -12.83 -0.13
C TRP A 11 -4.70 -13.33 1.33
N ASN A 12 -4.53 -14.65 1.47
CA ASN A 12 -4.47 -15.32 2.77
C ASN A 12 -3.37 -14.72 3.65
N GLY A 13 -3.70 -14.24 4.84
CA GLY A 13 -2.74 -13.65 5.78
C GLY A 13 -2.76 -12.12 5.81
N ILE A 14 -3.48 -11.46 4.90
CA ILE A 14 -3.70 -10.01 4.93
C ILE A 14 -5.06 -9.71 5.54
N THR A 15 -5.05 -9.00 6.66
CA THR A 15 -6.26 -8.47 7.28
C THR A 15 -6.35 -6.98 7.03
N GLY A 16 -7.41 -6.55 6.33
CA GLY A 16 -7.69 -5.13 6.13
C GLY A 16 -8.14 -4.42 7.42
N PRO A 17 -8.38 -3.09 7.36
CA PRO A 17 -8.05 -2.20 6.24
C PRO A 17 -6.54 -2.13 6.00
N VAL A 18 -6.16 -1.91 4.75
CA VAL A 18 -4.77 -1.66 4.33
C VAL A 18 -4.63 -0.17 4.01
N ASP A 19 -3.43 0.38 4.11
CA ASP A 19 -3.20 1.81 3.95
C ASP A 19 -2.88 2.15 2.49
N ALA A 20 -2.02 1.35 1.85
CA ALA A 20 -1.63 1.53 0.46
C ALA A 20 -1.26 0.19 -0.20
N ALA A 21 -1.28 0.16 -1.54
CA ALA A 21 -0.73 -0.96 -2.31
C ALA A 21 -0.18 -0.47 -3.65
N VAL A 22 0.90 -1.10 -4.13
CA VAL A 22 1.49 -0.83 -5.45
C VAL A 22 2.07 -2.11 -6.01
N THR A 23 1.95 -2.30 -7.33
CA THR A 23 2.62 -3.38 -8.06
C THR A 23 3.75 -2.77 -8.87
N ASP A 24 4.96 -3.31 -8.71
CA ASP A 24 6.14 -2.86 -9.45
C ASP A 24 6.18 -3.39 -10.90
N ALA A 25 7.25 -3.02 -11.61
CA ALA A 25 7.44 -3.42 -13.01
C ALA A 25 7.69 -4.94 -13.18
N ASP A 26 8.19 -5.61 -12.14
CA ASP A 26 8.45 -7.06 -12.13
C ASP A 26 7.16 -7.87 -11.82
N GLY A 27 6.11 -7.18 -11.41
CA GLY A 27 4.80 -7.75 -11.10
C GLY A 27 4.62 -8.13 -9.63
N ASP A 28 5.58 -7.78 -8.78
CA ASP A 28 5.48 -7.99 -7.34
C ASP A 28 4.64 -6.86 -6.73
N THR A 29 3.73 -7.24 -5.82
CA THR A 29 2.77 -6.32 -5.21
C THR A 29 3.12 -6.10 -3.73
N TYR A 30 3.37 -4.84 -3.39
CA TYR A 30 3.57 -4.37 -2.03
C TYR A 30 2.22 -3.93 -1.45
N ILE A 31 1.90 -4.39 -0.25
CA ILE A 31 0.70 -3.99 0.51
C ILE A 31 1.15 -3.47 1.86
N PHE A 32 0.74 -2.27 2.24
CA PHE A 32 1.18 -1.56 3.44
C PHE A 32 0.07 -1.47 4.48
N LYS A 33 0.44 -1.62 5.76
CA LYS A 33 -0.43 -1.39 6.91
C LYS A 33 0.40 -0.99 8.12
N GLY A 34 0.16 0.20 8.68
CA GLY A 34 0.91 0.72 9.80
C GLY A 34 2.41 0.81 9.50
N ASP A 35 3.21 0.11 10.29
CA ASP A 35 4.65 -0.02 10.12
C ASP A 35 5.09 -1.30 9.40
N GLN A 36 4.13 -2.07 8.86
CA GLN A 36 4.37 -3.35 8.19
C GLN A 36 4.01 -3.31 6.71
N TYR A 37 4.62 -4.22 5.96
CA TYR A 37 4.24 -4.51 4.59
C TYR A 37 4.28 -6.01 4.28
N TRP A 38 3.47 -6.42 3.31
CA TRP A 38 3.52 -7.73 2.66
C TRP A 38 4.07 -7.55 1.25
N LEU A 39 4.82 -8.55 0.78
CA LEU A 39 5.21 -8.67 -0.61
C LEU A 39 4.53 -9.90 -1.21
N LEU A 40 3.86 -9.72 -2.34
CA LEU A 40 3.18 -10.78 -3.08
C LEU A 40 3.82 -10.94 -4.44
N ASP A 41 3.96 -12.17 -4.91
CA ASP A 41 4.34 -12.43 -6.30
C ASP A 41 3.21 -12.06 -7.29
N LYS A 42 3.52 -12.10 -8.59
CA LYS A 42 2.54 -11.89 -9.67
C LYS A 42 1.32 -12.83 -9.67
N ARG A 43 1.32 -13.88 -8.86
CA ARG A 43 0.21 -14.83 -8.68
C ARG A 43 -0.57 -14.56 -7.39
N ALA A 44 -0.26 -13.45 -6.71
CA ALA A 44 -0.80 -13.04 -5.43
C ALA A 44 -0.45 -13.97 -4.26
N THR A 45 0.69 -14.66 -4.34
CA THR A 45 1.24 -15.48 -3.25
C THR A 45 2.13 -14.61 -2.38
N ILE A 46 1.90 -14.59 -1.07
CA ILE A 46 2.76 -13.86 -0.12
C ILE A 46 4.12 -14.56 -0.04
N TYR A 47 5.21 -13.80 -0.19
CA TYR A 47 6.56 -14.31 0.00
C TYR A 47 6.80 -14.74 1.46
N GLU A 48 7.68 -15.74 1.66
CA GLU A 48 8.02 -16.21 3.01
C GLU A 48 8.69 -15.11 3.86
N GLY A 49 8.38 -15.10 5.15
CA GLY A 49 8.91 -14.12 6.10
C GLY A 49 8.24 -12.74 6.02
N TYR A 50 7.07 -12.65 5.38
CA TYR A 50 6.19 -11.47 5.42
C TYR A 50 4.96 -11.73 6.32
N PRO A 51 4.40 -10.69 6.98
CA PRO A 51 4.78 -9.28 6.86
C PRO A 51 6.14 -8.96 7.50
N ARG A 52 6.79 -7.91 7.00
CA ARG A 52 8.01 -7.35 7.59
C ARG A 52 7.77 -5.92 8.05
N LEU A 53 8.56 -5.45 9.01
CA LEU A 53 8.60 -4.04 9.33
C LEU A 53 9.20 -3.26 8.15
N ILE A 54 8.59 -2.14 7.82
CA ILE A 54 9.05 -1.22 6.77
C ILE A 54 10.52 -0.85 7.01
N ARG A 55 10.88 -0.48 8.23
CA ARG A 55 12.24 -0.07 8.61
C ARG A 55 13.32 -1.14 8.40
N ASP A 56 12.92 -2.41 8.33
CA ASP A 56 13.86 -3.54 8.20
C ASP A 56 14.07 -3.96 6.73
N GLY A 57 13.13 -3.61 5.84
CA GLY A 57 13.14 -4.06 4.43
C GLY A 57 13.13 -2.94 3.39
N LEU A 58 12.68 -1.74 3.75
CA LEU A 58 12.54 -0.57 2.88
C LEU A 58 13.25 0.61 3.55
N VAL A 59 14.57 0.68 3.35
CA VAL A 59 15.44 1.69 3.96
C VAL A 59 14.95 3.09 3.60
N ASP A 60 14.99 4.00 4.58
CA ASP A 60 14.53 5.39 4.49
C ASP A 60 13.03 5.58 4.21
N MET A 61 12.24 4.51 4.12
CA MET A 61 10.81 4.61 3.92
C MET A 61 10.07 4.84 5.25
N PRO A 62 9.16 5.80 5.34
CA PRO A 62 8.40 6.03 6.56
C PRO A 62 7.30 4.97 6.76
N SER A 63 6.87 4.77 8.01
CA SER A 63 5.64 4.02 8.31
C SER A 63 4.37 4.83 7.98
N ASN A 64 3.20 4.20 8.00
CA ASN A 64 1.89 4.82 7.73
C ASN A 64 1.87 5.52 6.36
N ILE A 65 2.05 4.72 5.31
CA ILE A 65 2.02 5.19 3.93
C ILE A 65 0.56 5.49 3.55
N ASP A 66 0.27 6.70 3.09
CA ASP A 66 -1.09 7.10 2.71
C ASP A 66 -1.47 6.67 1.29
N ALA A 67 -0.49 6.60 0.39
CA ALA A 67 -0.68 6.13 -0.98
C ALA A 67 0.62 5.59 -1.56
N ALA A 68 0.50 4.68 -2.53
CA ALA A 68 1.62 4.17 -3.30
C ALA A 68 1.22 4.05 -4.78
N PHE A 69 2.10 4.41 -5.70
CA PHE A 69 1.84 4.33 -7.14
C PHE A 69 3.13 4.19 -7.94
N ILE A 70 3.03 3.72 -9.19
CA ILE A 70 4.16 3.72 -10.13
C ILE A 70 4.21 5.05 -10.86
N TRP A 71 5.38 5.69 -10.84
CA TRP A 71 5.62 6.86 -11.66
C TRP A 71 6.08 6.45 -13.05
N ARG A 72 5.31 6.83 -14.06
CA ARG A 72 5.53 6.39 -15.45
C ARG A 72 6.81 6.91 -16.09
N TYR A 73 7.50 7.84 -15.46
CA TYR A 73 8.73 8.40 -16.00
C TYR A 73 9.92 7.44 -15.84
N ASP A 74 10.01 6.73 -14.72
CA ASP A 74 11.11 5.82 -14.38
C ASP A 74 10.64 4.39 -14.02
N ASP A 75 9.32 4.15 -14.08
CA ASP A 75 8.65 2.90 -13.70
C ASP A 75 8.98 2.44 -12.27
N GLN A 76 9.33 3.38 -11.39
CA GLN A 76 9.61 3.11 -9.98
C GLN A 76 8.37 3.32 -9.10
N PRO A 77 8.26 2.62 -7.96
CA PRO A 77 7.24 2.88 -6.96
C PRO A 77 7.55 4.16 -6.15
N TYR A 78 6.56 5.03 -6.05
CA TYR A 78 6.56 6.24 -5.24
C TYR A 78 5.56 6.11 -4.10
N PHE A 79 5.94 6.58 -2.92
CA PHE A 79 5.14 6.49 -1.70
C PHE A 79 4.82 7.88 -1.17
N VAL A 80 3.55 8.11 -0.85
CA VAL A 80 3.06 9.36 -0.29
C VAL A 80 2.84 9.16 1.19
N LYS A 81 3.42 10.07 1.97
CA LYS A 81 3.08 10.27 3.37
C LYS A 81 2.75 11.74 3.57
N SER A 82 1.53 12.01 4.00
CA SER A 82 1.04 13.35 4.23
C SER A 82 1.59 13.86 5.55
N LEU A 83 2.07 15.11 5.52
CA LEU A 83 2.41 15.88 6.72
C LEU A 83 1.34 16.93 7.06
N PHE A 84 0.22 17.00 6.31
CA PHE A 84 -0.72 18.13 6.41
C PHE A 84 -2.20 17.72 6.35
N VAL A 85 -2.99 18.35 7.22
CA VAL A 85 -4.46 18.34 7.25
C VAL A 85 -4.96 19.63 6.58
N HIS A 86 -5.96 19.51 5.69
CA HIS A 86 -6.73 20.66 5.22
C HIS A 86 -8.06 20.72 5.98
N SER A 87 -8.38 21.84 6.61
CA SER A 87 -9.74 22.12 7.09
C SER A 87 -10.56 22.73 5.95
N LYS A 88 -11.77 22.23 5.73
CA LYS A 88 -12.77 22.95 4.92
C LYS A 88 -13.18 24.19 5.73
N GLN A 89 -12.69 25.37 5.36
CA GLN A 89 -13.37 26.59 5.74
C GLN A 89 -14.60 26.76 4.86
N ASN A 90 -15.71 27.14 5.50
CA ASN A 90 -17.05 27.34 4.95
C ASN A 90 -17.08 27.74 3.47
N ILE A 91 -17.82 26.97 2.66
CA ILE A 91 -18.55 27.56 1.55
C ILE A 91 -20.00 27.64 2.03
N SER A 92 -20.29 28.68 2.79
CA SER A 92 -21.61 29.29 2.74
C SER A 92 -21.58 30.22 1.53
N GLU A 93 -22.40 29.95 0.52
CA GLU A 93 -23.23 30.96 -0.17
C GLU A 93 -24.10 30.31 -1.25
N PHE A 94 -25.41 30.52 -1.04
CA PHE A 94 -26.62 30.22 -1.83
C PHE A 94 -27.15 28.78 -1.84
#